data_AF-A0A1I0GBE3-F1
#
_entry.id   AF-A0A1I0GBE3-F1
#
_cell.length_a   1.000
_cell.length_b   1.000
_cell.length_c   1.000
_cell.angle_alpha   90.00
_cell.angle_beta   90.00
_cell.angle_gamma   90.00
#
_symmetry.space_group_name_H-M   'P 1'
#
loop_
_entity.id
_entity.type
_entity.pdbx_description
1 polymer ?
#
loop_
_entity_poly.entity_id
_entity_poly.type
_entity_poly.pdbx_seq_one_letter_code
_entity_poly.pdbx_strand_id
1 'polypeptide(L)'
;MSLNVTQQPQMSSDKDWYEKAGRMPLQEKGFSPELMCKIVLAEENGARTGHRRFGWKIGRALALGSCLAAVLAVLIIWPFGEGGAPAGNNTGAAAVQPSTAPVAQPGKSANKYNPPPGSAEFEIDGQKYYMPLPSDREQARATAVKTSAGIVWSSPPPVADYLKPGYTHPTEPYSLYLSPAGQPELSADTAQRVYTYPLYAGSAQTFNVLGYLGGAKDYLLIANVTYTIGEKATYGDVVLSVMNIADFAAGKNVKPEPLVTLDSHWQKELRTYRSLIGLDKEHEEMVFVTYTKEPGAAYTPKVTLFDLGTGVSREIESIVQVEMQGIHGTAVFEVDGEKRSADVEMLTGEAWTKEGGS
;
A
#
# COMPACT_ATOMS: atom_id res chain seq x y z
N MET A 1 -18.38 -31.74 57.50
CA MET A 1 -18.51 -31.56 56.04
C MET A 1 -17.91 -30.21 55.71
N SER A 2 -16.66 -30.21 55.24
CA SER A 2 -15.87 -29.01 54.98
C SER A 2 -15.57 -28.94 53.49
N LEU A 3 -16.02 -27.87 52.83
CA LEU A 3 -15.76 -27.62 51.41
C LEU A 3 -14.34 -27.06 51.27
N ASN A 4 -13.48 -27.79 50.58
CA ASN A 4 -12.16 -27.33 50.14
C ASN A 4 -12.33 -26.25 49.07
N VAL A 5 -11.93 -25.03 49.41
CA VAL A 5 -11.71 -23.96 48.45
C VAL A 5 -10.34 -24.19 47.81
N THR A 6 -10.34 -24.52 46.53
CA THR A 6 -9.12 -24.57 45.71
C THR A 6 -8.57 -23.15 45.59
N GLN A 7 -7.48 -22.86 46.31
CA GLN A 7 -6.72 -21.62 46.12
C GLN A 7 -6.17 -21.60 44.68
N GLN A 8 -6.54 -20.57 43.90
CA GLN A 8 -5.80 -20.23 42.69
C GLN A 8 -4.38 -19.79 43.09
N PRO A 9 -3.34 -20.20 42.35
CA PRO A 9 -1.99 -19.75 42.64
C PRO A 9 -1.89 -18.25 42.44
N GLN A 10 -1.66 -17.55 43.54
CA GLN A 10 -1.31 -16.14 43.60
C GLN A 10 0.03 -15.96 42.88
N MET A 11 0.03 -15.38 41.68
CA MET A 11 1.27 -15.03 41.00
C MET A 11 1.99 -13.96 41.82
N SER A 12 3.16 -14.31 42.37
CA SER A 12 4.02 -13.37 43.09
C SER A 12 4.51 -12.30 42.11
N SER A 13 4.67 -11.08 42.61
CA SER A 13 5.07 -9.89 41.85
C SER A 13 6.57 -9.88 41.52
N ASP A 14 7.18 -11.03 41.26
CA ASP A 14 8.60 -11.13 40.97
C ASP A 14 8.85 -11.01 39.47
N LYS A 15 9.71 -10.05 39.12
CA LYS A 15 10.15 -9.70 37.75
C LYS A 15 10.90 -10.82 37.01
N ASP A 16 11.05 -11.99 37.60
CA ASP A 16 11.90 -13.09 37.12
C ASP A 16 11.27 -13.98 36.05
N TRP A 17 9.99 -13.78 35.70
CA TRP A 17 9.35 -14.62 34.68
C TRP A 17 9.94 -14.40 33.27
N TYR A 18 10.50 -13.22 33.01
CA TYR A 18 11.10 -12.87 31.72
C TYR A 18 12.43 -13.58 31.48
N GLU A 19 13.25 -13.78 32.52
CA GLU A 19 14.51 -14.53 32.41
C GLU A 19 14.30 -16.03 32.20
N LYS A 20 13.17 -16.58 32.66
CA LYS A 20 12.81 -18.00 32.45
C LYS A 20 12.20 -18.28 31.06
N ALA A 21 11.80 -17.26 30.30
CA ALA A 21 11.17 -17.42 28.98
C ALA A 21 12.14 -17.72 27.82
N GLY A 22 13.43 -17.91 28.11
CA GLY A 22 14.53 -18.00 27.15
C GLY A 22 14.55 -19.19 26.16
N ARG A 23 13.46 -19.94 25.96
CA ARG A 23 13.36 -20.97 24.90
C ARG A 23 11.94 -21.07 24.34
N MET A 24 11.65 -20.27 23.31
CA MET A 24 10.43 -20.31 22.46
C MET A 24 9.07 -20.16 23.17
N PRO A 25 8.65 -18.92 23.54
CA PRO A 25 7.35 -18.68 24.17
C PRO A 25 6.13 -18.79 23.21
N LEU A 26 6.37 -18.93 21.90
CA LEU A 26 5.32 -18.88 20.86
C LEU A 26 4.74 -20.25 20.47
N GLN A 27 5.20 -21.35 21.07
CA GLN A 27 4.66 -22.70 20.78
C GLN A 27 3.63 -23.21 21.81
N GLU A 28 3.44 -22.52 22.94
CA GLU A 28 2.43 -22.91 23.91
C GLU A 28 1.04 -22.45 23.49
N LYS A 29 0.09 -23.39 23.52
CA LYS A 29 -1.35 -23.18 23.28
C LYS A 29 -1.92 -22.25 24.36
N GLY A 30 -1.77 -20.95 24.17
CA GLY A 30 -2.21 -19.92 25.11
C GLY A 30 -1.61 -18.55 24.83
N PHE A 31 -0.39 -18.48 24.31
CA PHE A 31 0.28 -17.22 23.98
C PHE A 31 -0.02 -16.78 22.54
N SER A 32 -1.24 -16.33 22.28
CA SER A 32 -1.57 -15.69 21.00
C SER A 32 -1.10 -14.22 20.98
N PRO A 33 -0.82 -13.65 19.80
CA PRO A 33 -0.58 -12.20 19.65
C PRO A 33 -1.69 -11.35 20.26
N GLU A 34 -2.94 -11.83 20.21
CA GLU A 34 -4.10 -11.21 20.85
C GLU A 34 -4.00 -11.19 22.38
N LEU A 35 -3.48 -12.26 23.01
CA LEU A 35 -3.25 -12.30 24.45
C LEU A 35 -2.15 -11.32 24.85
N MET A 36 -1.03 -11.30 24.12
CA MET A 36 0.07 -10.35 24.35
C MET A 36 -0.41 -8.89 24.23
N CYS A 37 -1.24 -8.62 23.23
CA CYS A 37 -1.88 -7.32 23.06
C CYS A 37 -2.78 -6.95 24.26
N LYS A 38 -3.57 -7.90 24.77
CA LYS A 38 -4.41 -7.68 25.96
C LYS A 38 -3.57 -7.42 27.21
N ILE A 39 -2.41 -8.07 27.35
CA ILE A 39 -1.49 -7.88 28.46
C ILE A 39 -0.88 -6.47 28.42
N VAL A 40 -0.38 -6.02 27.26
CA VAL A 40 0.19 -4.67 27.09
C VAL A 40 -0.86 -3.59 27.36
N LEU A 41 -2.09 -3.77 26.84
CA LEU A 41 -3.20 -2.84 27.11
C LEU A 41 -3.61 -2.83 28.59
N ALA A 42 -3.52 -3.95 29.29
CA ALA A 42 -3.80 -4.01 30.73
C ALA A 42 -2.70 -3.31 31.56
N GLU A 43 -1.44 -3.38 31.12
CA GLU A 43 -0.31 -2.72 31.76
C GLU A 43 -0.35 -1.20 31.60
N GLU A 44 -0.65 -0.70 30.40
CA GLU A 44 -0.81 0.74 30.13
C GLU A 44 -2.02 1.35 30.87
N ASN A 45 -3.11 0.59 31.00
CA ASN A 45 -4.28 1.02 31.75
C ASN A 45 -4.09 0.93 33.27
N GLY A 46 -3.31 -0.04 33.75
CA GLY A 46 -2.91 -0.17 35.15
C GLY A 46 -2.07 1.02 35.62
N ALA A 47 -1.18 1.53 34.75
CA ALA A 47 -0.30 2.67 35.05
C ALA A 47 -1.04 4.03 35.24
N ARG A 48 -2.31 4.14 34.82
CA ARG A 48 -3.10 5.39 34.89
C ARG A 48 -3.96 5.55 36.16
N THR A 49 -3.86 4.64 37.13
CA THR A 49 -4.64 4.70 38.40
C THR A 49 -3.92 5.41 39.55
N GLY A 50 -2.94 6.28 39.27
CA GLY A 50 -2.27 7.13 40.27
C GLY A 50 -2.63 8.62 40.10
N HIS A 51 -3.15 9.24 41.17
CA HIS A 51 -3.67 10.61 41.26
C HIS A 51 -2.87 11.75 40.56
N ARG A 52 -3.58 12.64 39.84
CA ARG A 52 -3.73 14.07 40.20
C ARG A 52 -4.81 14.78 39.37
N ARG A 53 -5.82 15.28 40.09
CA ARG A 53 -6.80 16.26 39.59
C ARG A 53 -6.09 17.59 39.36
N PHE A 54 -6.19 18.15 38.16
CA PHE A 54 -6.15 19.61 37.98
C PHE A 54 -7.03 19.97 36.79
N GLY A 55 -8.14 20.65 37.09
CA GLY A 55 -9.15 21.01 36.11
C GLY A 55 -8.70 22.19 35.27
N TRP A 56 -9.00 22.13 33.97
CA TRP A 56 -9.12 23.33 33.17
C TRP A 56 -10.35 23.24 32.25
N LYS A 57 -10.98 24.40 32.10
CA LYS A 57 -12.35 24.56 31.65
C LYS A 57 -12.47 24.34 30.14
N ILE A 58 -13.59 23.72 29.81
CA ILE A 58 -14.13 23.45 28.48
C ILE A 58 -14.36 24.78 27.74
N GLY A 59 -13.58 25.00 26.69
CA GLY A 59 -13.87 25.94 25.61
C GLY A 59 -14.15 25.14 24.34
N ARG A 60 -15.38 25.26 23.83
CA ARG A 60 -15.94 24.53 22.70
C ARG A 60 -15.12 24.71 21.42
N ALA A 61 -14.78 23.62 20.75
CA ALA A 61 -14.61 23.58 19.30
C ALA A 61 -14.96 22.17 18.79
N LEU A 62 -16.19 22.03 18.32
CA LEU A 62 -16.64 20.98 17.41
C LEU A 62 -15.87 21.12 16.10
N ALA A 63 -14.95 20.22 15.80
CA ALA A 63 -14.40 20.02 14.45
C ALA A 63 -13.61 18.70 14.39
N LEU A 64 -14.30 17.57 14.55
CA LEU A 64 -13.74 16.24 14.24
C LEU A 64 -14.79 15.48 13.44
N GLY A 65 -14.74 15.65 12.12
CA GLY A 65 -15.73 15.04 11.22
C GLY A 65 -15.64 15.49 9.78
N SER A 66 -14.43 15.58 9.22
CA SER A 66 -14.10 15.76 7.78
C SER A 66 -12.59 16.05 7.73
N CYS A 67 -11.70 15.44 6.96
CA CYS A 67 -11.77 14.71 5.71
C CYS A 67 -10.79 13.52 5.78
N LEU A 68 -11.32 12.29 5.83
CA LEU A 68 -10.60 11.07 5.47
C LEU A 68 -10.86 10.68 4.01
N ALA A 69 -11.39 11.63 3.22
CA ALA A 69 -11.84 11.43 1.85
C ALA A 69 -10.88 11.95 0.77
N ALA A 70 -9.80 12.69 1.11
CA ALA A 70 -8.93 13.28 0.09
C ALA A 70 -7.73 12.40 -0.35
N VAL A 71 -7.61 11.18 0.19
CA VAL A 71 -6.71 10.13 -0.35
C VAL A 71 -7.52 8.91 -0.82
N LEU A 72 -8.86 8.96 -0.69
CA LEU A 72 -9.79 7.89 -1.11
C LEU A 72 -10.84 8.36 -2.14
N ALA A 73 -10.72 9.57 -2.71
CA ALA A 73 -11.66 10.12 -3.68
C ALA A 73 -11.06 10.31 -5.09
N VAL A 74 -10.53 9.23 -5.69
CA VAL A 74 -10.39 9.09 -7.16
C VAL A 74 -11.18 7.87 -7.68
N LEU A 75 -12.06 7.30 -6.85
CA LEU A 75 -13.00 6.24 -7.24
C LEU A 75 -14.43 6.77 -7.09
N ILE A 76 -15.33 6.35 -7.99
CA ILE A 76 -16.70 6.87 -8.29
C ILE A 76 -16.60 7.83 -9.48
N ILE A 77 -16.93 7.46 -10.74
CA ILE A 77 -18.20 6.90 -11.25
C ILE A 77 -17.92 6.12 -12.55
N TRP A 78 -18.37 4.86 -12.68
CA TRP A 78 -18.83 4.33 -13.98
C TRP A 78 -20.07 3.44 -13.79
N PRO A 79 -21.10 3.53 -14.66
CA PRO A 79 -22.40 2.92 -14.43
C PRO A 79 -22.46 1.48 -14.96
N PHE A 80 -23.29 0.70 -14.28
CA PHE A 80 -23.70 -0.65 -14.60
C PHE A 80 -24.30 -0.78 -16.00
N GLY A 81 -23.92 -1.85 -16.71
CA GLY A 81 -24.74 -2.48 -17.73
C GLY A 81 -25.20 -3.84 -17.23
N GLU A 82 -26.51 -3.97 -16.99
CA GLU A 82 -27.21 -5.22 -16.69
C GLU A 82 -27.05 -6.25 -17.82
N GLY A 83 -26.80 -7.50 -17.44
CA GLY A 83 -26.77 -8.62 -18.35
C GLY A 83 -26.97 -9.93 -17.60
N GLY A 84 -28.22 -10.23 -17.24
CA GLY A 84 -28.59 -11.51 -16.66
C GLY A 84 -28.53 -12.64 -17.68
N ALA A 85 -28.10 -13.82 -17.23
CA ALA A 85 -28.42 -15.11 -17.85
C ALA A 85 -28.05 -16.28 -16.90
N PRO A 86 -28.64 -17.47 -17.09
CA PRO A 86 -29.19 -18.26 -16.00
C PRO A 86 -28.32 -19.45 -15.57
N ALA A 87 -28.74 -20.00 -14.43
CA ALA A 87 -28.33 -21.28 -13.86
C ALA A 87 -28.30 -22.42 -14.88
N GLY A 88 -27.23 -23.23 -14.81
CA GLY A 88 -27.12 -24.51 -15.48
C GLY A 88 -26.23 -25.44 -14.66
N ASN A 89 -26.88 -26.27 -13.85
CA ASN A 89 -26.27 -27.46 -13.26
C ASN A 89 -25.73 -28.36 -14.38
N ASN A 90 -24.56 -28.97 -14.18
CA ASN A 90 -24.40 -30.41 -14.40
C ASN A 90 -23.13 -30.97 -13.72
N THR A 91 -23.41 -31.96 -12.89
CA THR A 91 -22.55 -32.99 -12.30
C THR A 91 -21.68 -33.73 -13.32
N GLY A 92 -20.44 -34.06 -12.95
CA GLY A 92 -19.59 -34.99 -13.71
C GLY A 92 -18.30 -35.34 -12.97
N ALA A 93 -18.17 -36.60 -12.62
CA ALA A 93 -17.23 -37.17 -11.66
C ALA A 93 -15.73 -37.02 -11.97
N ALA A 94 -14.97 -37.07 -10.87
CA ALA A 94 -13.53 -37.20 -10.81
C ALA A 94 -13.01 -38.50 -11.43
N ALA A 95 -11.84 -38.42 -12.08
CA ALA A 95 -10.93 -39.54 -12.26
C ALA A 95 -9.51 -39.05 -12.01
N VAL A 96 -8.89 -39.61 -10.98
CA VAL A 96 -7.50 -39.38 -10.56
C VAL A 96 -6.59 -40.26 -11.40
N GLN A 97 -5.59 -39.67 -12.06
CA GLN A 97 -4.51 -40.40 -12.72
C GLN A 97 -3.17 -39.75 -12.32
N PRO A 98 -2.12 -40.53 -11.99
CA PRO A 98 -0.92 -40.02 -11.32
C PRO A 98 -0.03 -39.24 -12.29
N SER A 99 0.43 -38.05 -11.86
CA SER A 99 1.27 -37.19 -12.68
C SER A 99 2.76 -37.43 -12.36
N THR A 100 3.46 -38.01 -13.33
CA THR A 100 4.91 -37.87 -13.50
C THR A 100 5.24 -36.41 -13.86
N ALA A 101 6.34 -35.91 -13.30
CA ALA A 101 6.80 -34.53 -13.42
C ALA A 101 6.78 -33.96 -14.86
N PRO A 102 6.26 -32.74 -15.09
CA PRO A 102 6.39 -32.09 -16.39
C PRO A 102 7.63 -31.19 -16.44
N VAL A 103 8.52 -31.56 -17.35
CA VAL A 103 9.45 -30.70 -18.06
C VAL A 103 8.68 -29.53 -18.69
N ALA A 104 9.24 -28.32 -18.61
CA ALA A 104 8.68 -27.13 -19.25
C ALA A 104 8.51 -27.35 -20.76
N GLN A 105 7.27 -27.45 -21.22
CA GLN A 105 6.92 -27.38 -22.64
C GLN A 105 6.49 -25.95 -22.99
N PRO A 106 7.00 -25.37 -24.10
CA PRO A 106 6.51 -24.12 -24.64
C PRO A 106 5.22 -24.35 -25.43
N GLY A 107 4.19 -23.54 -25.15
CA GLY A 107 2.97 -23.47 -25.96
C GLY A 107 1.69 -23.81 -25.20
N LYS A 108 1.09 -22.80 -24.57
CA LYS A 108 -0.37 -22.74 -24.37
C LYS A 108 -0.86 -21.39 -24.85
N SER A 109 -1.85 -21.48 -25.73
CA SER A 109 -2.74 -20.45 -26.27
C SER A 109 -2.72 -19.10 -25.56
N ALA A 110 -2.67 -18.01 -26.34
CA ALA A 110 -3.06 -16.69 -25.88
C ALA A 110 -4.39 -16.81 -25.11
N ASN A 111 -4.33 -16.69 -23.78
CA ASN A 111 -5.52 -16.75 -22.94
C ASN A 111 -6.43 -15.62 -23.41
N LYS A 112 -7.55 -16.00 -24.04
CA LYS A 112 -8.58 -15.04 -24.45
C LYS A 112 -9.02 -14.30 -23.21
N TYR A 113 -8.98 -12.96 -23.26
CA TYR A 113 -9.43 -12.10 -22.16
C TYR A 113 -10.84 -12.50 -21.72
N ASN A 114 -10.97 -13.05 -20.52
CA ASN A 114 -12.22 -13.52 -19.95
C ASN A 114 -12.11 -13.49 -18.41
N PRO A 115 -12.13 -12.31 -17.79
CA PRO A 115 -11.93 -12.17 -16.35
C PRO A 115 -13.05 -12.90 -15.59
N PRO A 116 -12.72 -13.77 -14.62
CA PRO A 116 -13.73 -14.34 -13.74
C PRO A 116 -14.39 -13.24 -12.88
N PRO A 117 -15.66 -13.41 -12.47
CA PRO A 117 -16.33 -12.46 -11.59
C PRO A 117 -15.53 -12.21 -10.32
N GLY A 118 -15.37 -10.93 -9.94
CA GLY A 118 -14.58 -10.55 -8.78
C GLY A 118 -13.12 -10.18 -9.07
N SER A 119 -12.66 -10.29 -10.33
CA SER A 119 -11.31 -9.87 -10.72
C SER A 119 -11.13 -8.35 -10.65
N ALA A 120 -9.91 -7.90 -10.34
CA ALA A 120 -9.50 -6.54 -10.64
C ALA A 120 -9.03 -6.45 -12.10
N GLU A 121 -9.48 -5.43 -12.83
CA GLU A 121 -9.16 -5.24 -14.25
C GLU A 121 -8.27 -4.00 -14.43
N PHE A 122 -7.32 -4.08 -15.36
CA PHE A 122 -6.35 -3.02 -15.66
C PHE A 122 -6.24 -2.83 -17.16
N GLU A 123 -6.03 -1.59 -17.60
CA GLU A 123 -5.64 -1.27 -18.97
C GLU A 123 -4.26 -0.64 -18.96
N ILE A 124 -3.30 -1.32 -19.56
CA ILE A 124 -1.88 -0.94 -19.55
C ILE A 124 -1.40 -0.96 -20.99
N ASP A 125 -1.01 0.21 -21.50
CA ASP A 125 -0.59 0.43 -22.89
C ASP A 125 -1.60 -0.10 -23.93
N GLY A 126 -2.90 0.15 -23.68
CA GLY A 126 -4.00 -0.29 -24.55
C GLY A 126 -4.28 -1.79 -24.50
N GLN A 127 -3.59 -2.55 -23.65
CA GLN A 127 -3.86 -3.96 -23.41
C GLN A 127 -4.59 -4.16 -22.09
N LYS A 128 -5.63 -5.00 -22.12
CA LYS A 128 -6.38 -5.37 -20.91
C LYS A 128 -5.74 -6.53 -20.17
N TYR A 129 -5.64 -6.37 -18.86
CA TYR A 129 -5.16 -7.37 -17.91
C TYR A 129 -6.20 -7.57 -16.81
N TYR A 130 -6.22 -8.75 -16.19
CA TYR A 130 -7.07 -9.04 -15.05
C TYR A 130 -6.32 -9.83 -13.98
N MET A 131 -6.64 -9.56 -12.73
CA MET A 131 -6.12 -10.25 -11.56
C MET A 131 -7.28 -10.95 -10.86
N PRO A 132 -7.36 -12.29 -10.89
CA PRO A 132 -8.35 -13.03 -10.11
C PRO A 132 -8.14 -12.76 -8.62
N LEU A 133 -9.21 -12.35 -7.94
CA LEU A 133 -9.17 -12.06 -6.51
C LEU A 133 -10.22 -12.91 -5.77
N PRO A 134 -9.86 -13.52 -4.63
CA PRO A 134 -10.83 -14.00 -3.66
C PRO A 134 -11.84 -12.92 -3.26
N SER A 135 -13.07 -13.33 -2.91
CA SER A 135 -14.20 -12.40 -2.64
C SER A 135 -14.02 -11.51 -1.41
N ASP A 136 -13.10 -11.85 -0.52
CA ASP A 136 -12.74 -11.08 0.67
C ASP A 136 -11.68 -9.99 0.40
N ARG A 137 -11.23 -9.86 -0.85
CA ARG A 137 -10.22 -8.88 -1.25
C ARG A 137 -10.82 -7.65 -1.89
N GLU A 138 -10.32 -6.48 -1.47
CA GLU A 138 -10.74 -5.19 -1.97
C GLU A 138 -10.10 -4.91 -3.33
N GLN A 139 -10.85 -5.09 -4.43
CA GLN A 139 -10.37 -4.88 -5.82
C GLN A 139 -9.68 -3.52 -6.02
N ALA A 140 -10.18 -2.47 -5.37
CA ALA A 140 -9.65 -1.11 -5.47
C ALA A 140 -8.19 -0.97 -4.98
N ARG A 141 -7.67 -1.94 -4.23
CA ARG A 141 -6.28 -1.97 -3.75
C ARG A 141 -5.35 -2.85 -4.56
N ALA A 142 -5.87 -3.54 -5.58
CA ALA A 142 -5.04 -4.28 -6.51
C ALA A 142 -4.29 -3.30 -7.40
N THR A 143 -3.01 -3.57 -7.63
CA THR A 143 -2.13 -2.68 -8.39
C THR A 143 -1.37 -3.49 -9.42
N ALA A 144 -1.20 -2.90 -10.61
CA ALA A 144 -0.42 -3.47 -11.70
C ALA A 144 0.17 -2.33 -12.54
N VAL A 145 1.46 -2.43 -12.85
CA VAL A 145 2.20 -1.43 -13.62
C VAL A 145 3.15 -2.08 -14.61
N LYS A 146 3.41 -1.38 -15.71
CA LYS A 146 4.37 -1.83 -16.72
C LYS A 146 5.79 -1.44 -16.35
N THR A 147 6.70 -2.37 -16.61
CA THR A 147 8.15 -2.16 -16.64
C THR A 147 8.70 -2.74 -17.95
N SER A 148 9.97 -2.52 -18.25
CA SER A 148 10.67 -3.11 -19.40
C SER A 148 10.70 -4.64 -19.35
N ALA A 149 10.73 -5.21 -18.14
CA ALA A 149 10.77 -6.65 -17.90
C ALA A 149 9.39 -7.33 -17.97
N GLY A 150 8.29 -6.58 -17.89
CA GLY A 150 6.94 -7.12 -17.85
C GLY A 150 5.97 -6.30 -17.00
N ILE A 151 4.91 -6.95 -16.53
CA ILE A 151 3.91 -6.35 -15.66
C ILE A 151 4.24 -6.71 -14.21
N VAL A 152 4.55 -5.71 -13.40
CA VAL A 152 4.70 -5.88 -11.95
C VAL A 152 3.37 -5.60 -11.28
N TRP A 153 2.95 -6.47 -10.38
CA TRP A 153 1.65 -6.35 -9.73
C TRP A 153 1.66 -6.85 -8.30
N SER A 154 0.67 -6.40 -7.53
CA SER A 154 0.41 -6.85 -6.17
C SER A 154 -1.09 -7.01 -5.94
N SER A 155 -1.47 -8.20 -5.50
CA SER A 155 -2.81 -8.43 -4.96
C SER A 155 -2.88 -7.90 -3.53
N PRO A 156 -3.98 -7.25 -3.11
CA PRO A 156 -4.14 -6.86 -1.72
C PRO A 156 -4.19 -8.12 -0.83
N PRO A 157 -3.62 -8.09 0.38
CA PRO A 157 -3.72 -9.20 1.31
C PRO A 157 -5.14 -9.28 1.89
N PRO A 158 -5.56 -10.46 2.38
CA PRO A 158 -6.73 -10.56 3.25
C PRO A 158 -6.58 -9.64 4.46
N VAL A 159 -7.72 -9.09 4.90
CA VAL A 159 -7.79 -8.20 6.07
C VAL A 159 -8.75 -8.77 7.11
N ALA A 160 -8.44 -8.55 8.39
CA ALA A 160 -9.29 -8.94 9.51
C ALA A 160 -9.62 -7.72 10.38
N ASP A 161 -10.80 -7.73 10.99
CA ASP A 161 -11.19 -6.73 11.98
C ASP A 161 -10.35 -6.84 13.26
N TYR A 162 -9.95 -5.69 13.80
CA TYR A 162 -9.28 -5.54 15.07
C TYR A 162 -10.25 -4.88 16.07
N LEU A 163 -10.64 -5.63 17.11
CA LEU A 163 -11.57 -5.25 18.19
C LEU A 163 -12.99 -4.86 17.78
N LYS A 164 -13.18 -4.16 16.66
CA LYS A 164 -14.47 -3.68 16.14
C LYS A 164 -14.50 -3.70 14.61
N PRO A 165 -15.69 -3.86 14.00
CA PRO A 165 -15.84 -3.82 12.55
C PRO A 165 -15.28 -2.55 11.90
N GLY A 166 -14.57 -2.72 10.78
CA GLY A 166 -14.01 -1.62 9.98
C GLY A 166 -12.70 -1.06 10.52
N TYR A 167 -12.20 -1.58 11.64
CA TYR A 167 -10.86 -1.27 12.13
C TYR A 167 -9.93 -2.43 11.78
N THR A 168 -9.50 -2.50 10.51
CA THR A 168 -8.89 -3.73 9.97
C THR A 168 -7.36 -3.71 9.93
N HIS A 169 -6.78 -4.90 9.73
CA HIS A 169 -5.35 -5.11 9.52
C HIS A 169 -5.07 -6.22 8.51
N PRO A 170 -3.95 -6.16 7.77
CA PRO A 170 -3.56 -7.27 6.90
C PRO A 170 -3.22 -8.50 7.76
N THR A 171 -3.66 -9.67 7.32
CA THR A 171 -3.32 -10.96 7.94
C THR A 171 -2.18 -11.68 7.20
N GLU A 172 -1.88 -11.24 5.98
CA GLU A 172 -0.79 -11.73 5.14
C GLU A 172 0.05 -10.55 4.60
N PRO A 173 1.33 -10.78 4.26
CA PRO A 173 2.17 -9.73 3.70
C PRO A 173 1.80 -9.39 2.26
N TYR A 174 2.06 -8.13 1.87
CA TYR A 174 2.10 -7.74 0.47
C TYR A 174 3.23 -8.46 -0.26
N SER A 175 2.92 -8.99 -1.44
CA SER A 175 3.91 -9.59 -2.35
C SER A 175 3.82 -8.91 -3.71
N LEU A 176 4.99 -8.67 -4.29
CA LEU A 176 5.18 -8.16 -5.64
C LEU A 176 5.50 -9.33 -6.56
N TYR A 177 4.82 -9.38 -7.69
CA TYR A 177 4.98 -10.41 -8.71
C TYR A 177 5.30 -9.77 -10.05
N LEU A 178 6.08 -10.46 -10.88
CA LEU A 178 6.40 -10.09 -12.25
C LEU A 178 5.79 -11.13 -13.20
N SER A 179 4.88 -10.68 -14.05
CA SER A 179 4.31 -11.45 -15.14
C SER A 179 4.87 -10.99 -16.49
N PRO A 180 5.04 -11.88 -17.47
CA PRO A 180 5.41 -11.48 -18.83
C PRO A 180 4.40 -10.47 -19.41
N ALA A 181 4.89 -9.47 -20.14
CA ALA A 181 4.03 -8.60 -20.92
C ALA A 181 3.24 -9.43 -21.95
N GLY A 182 1.98 -9.09 -22.18
CA GLY A 182 1.14 -9.81 -23.13
C GLY A 182 0.32 -10.95 -22.54
N GLN A 183 0.62 -11.41 -21.31
CA GLN A 183 -0.21 -12.38 -20.59
C GLN A 183 -1.35 -11.65 -19.87
N PRO A 184 -2.63 -11.79 -20.29
CA PRO A 184 -3.71 -10.99 -19.71
C PRO A 184 -4.01 -11.34 -18.25
N GLU A 185 -3.81 -12.60 -17.86
CA GLU A 185 -4.02 -13.03 -16.48
C GLU A 185 -2.81 -12.75 -15.61
N LEU A 186 -3.00 -11.96 -14.55
CA LEU A 186 -2.04 -11.68 -13.50
C LEU A 186 -2.33 -12.62 -12.31
N SER A 187 -1.65 -13.77 -12.26
CA SER A 187 -1.84 -14.76 -11.19
C SER A 187 -0.51 -15.27 -10.63
N ALA A 188 -0.50 -15.57 -9.33
CA ALA A 188 0.73 -16.01 -8.64
C ALA A 188 1.25 -17.36 -9.18
N ASP A 189 0.38 -18.16 -9.78
CA ASP A 189 0.73 -19.47 -10.38
C ASP A 189 1.57 -19.34 -11.65
N THR A 190 1.48 -18.20 -12.33
CA THR A 190 2.14 -17.95 -13.62
C THR A 190 3.20 -16.85 -13.55
N ALA A 191 3.23 -16.10 -12.45
CA ALA A 191 4.16 -15.00 -12.23
C ALA A 191 5.37 -15.43 -11.39
N GLN A 192 6.46 -14.69 -11.53
CA GLN A 192 7.62 -14.81 -10.64
C GLN A 192 7.45 -13.86 -9.46
N ARG A 193 7.64 -14.35 -8.24
CA ARG A 193 7.60 -13.48 -7.05
C ARG A 193 8.89 -12.68 -6.95
N VAL A 194 8.77 -11.35 -7.01
CA VAL A 194 9.88 -10.40 -6.95
C VAL A 194 10.30 -10.15 -5.51
N TYR A 195 9.32 -9.81 -4.66
CA TYR A 195 9.58 -9.44 -3.27
C TYR A 195 8.35 -9.67 -2.41
N THR A 196 8.56 -10.00 -1.13
CA THR A 196 7.50 -10.06 -0.12
C THR A 196 7.89 -9.18 1.05
N TYR A 197 7.04 -8.21 1.37
CA TYR A 197 7.23 -7.37 2.54
C TYR A 197 7.12 -8.20 3.83
N PRO A 198 7.88 -7.89 4.89
CA PRO A 198 7.55 -8.40 6.20
C PRO A 198 6.11 -7.98 6.58
N LEU A 199 5.32 -8.89 7.15
CA LEU A 199 3.98 -8.54 7.62
C LEU A 199 4.05 -7.44 8.68
N TYR A 200 4.94 -7.62 9.65
CA TYR A 200 5.17 -6.70 10.76
C TYR A 200 6.32 -5.73 10.46
N ALA A 201 6.11 -4.47 10.81
CA ALA A 201 7.09 -3.39 10.73
C ALA A 201 7.55 -2.98 12.13
N GLY A 202 8.43 -3.81 12.72
CA GLY A 202 9.09 -3.55 14.01
C GLY A 202 8.32 -3.97 15.26
N SER A 203 6.99 -4.04 15.21
CA SER A 203 6.15 -4.52 16.33
C SER A 203 5.02 -5.44 15.85
N ALA A 204 4.45 -6.24 16.77
CA ALA A 204 3.32 -7.12 16.46
C ALA A 204 2.00 -6.36 16.12
N GLN A 205 1.97 -5.05 16.32
CA GLN A 205 0.82 -4.19 16.06
C GLN A 205 1.06 -3.20 14.91
N THR A 206 2.25 -3.21 14.32
CA THR A 206 2.63 -2.31 13.24
C THR A 206 2.81 -3.12 11.96
N PHE A 207 2.09 -2.78 10.90
CA PHE A 207 2.03 -3.54 9.66
C PHE A 207 2.58 -2.72 8.49
N ASN A 208 3.20 -3.39 7.53
CA ASN A 208 3.52 -2.75 6.25
C ASN A 208 2.27 -2.68 5.36
N VAL A 209 2.03 -1.50 4.79
CA VAL A 209 0.95 -1.26 3.83
C VAL A 209 1.55 -0.75 2.54
N LEU A 210 1.27 -1.44 1.45
CA LEU A 210 1.58 -0.96 0.10
C LEU A 210 0.53 0.08 -0.29
N GLY A 211 0.97 1.30 -0.56
CA GLY A 211 0.10 2.41 -0.94
C GLY A 211 -0.01 2.58 -2.46
N TYR A 212 1.12 2.48 -3.17
CA TYR A 212 1.17 2.77 -4.59
C TYR A 212 2.33 2.03 -5.28
N LEU A 213 2.15 1.71 -6.57
CA LEU A 213 3.17 1.22 -7.48
C LEU A 213 3.18 2.09 -8.74
N GLY A 214 4.36 2.47 -9.21
CA GLY A 214 4.57 3.20 -10.45
C GLY A 214 5.73 2.60 -11.22
N GLY A 215 5.57 2.41 -12.53
CA GLY A 215 6.59 1.80 -13.38
C GLY A 215 7.23 2.81 -14.31
N ALA A 216 8.57 2.82 -14.37
CA ALA A 216 9.36 3.66 -15.27
C ALA A 216 10.49 2.81 -15.86
N LYS A 217 10.26 2.28 -17.08
CA LYS A 217 11.18 1.36 -17.78
C LYS A 217 11.72 0.27 -16.84
N ASP A 218 12.99 0.30 -16.47
CA ASP A 218 13.64 -0.75 -15.70
C ASP A 218 13.31 -0.69 -14.20
N TYR A 219 12.69 0.40 -13.74
CA TYR A 219 12.47 0.68 -12.33
C TYR A 219 11.00 0.66 -11.92
N LEU A 220 10.80 0.26 -10.67
CA LEU A 220 9.54 0.32 -9.96
C LEU A 220 9.66 1.32 -8.80
N LEU A 221 8.86 2.37 -8.84
CA LEU A 221 8.60 3.26 -7.70
C LEU A 221 7.52 2.62 -6.82
N ILE A 222 7.78 2.59 -5.52
CA ILE A 222 6.88 1.99 -4.53
C ILE A 222 6.63 3.01 -3.43
N ALA A 223 5.37 3.33 -3.16
CA ALA A 223 5.01 4.03 -1.94
C ALA A 223 4.53 3.01 -0.90
N ASN A 224 5.16 3.00 0.27
CA ASN A 224 4.72 2.20 1.40
C ASN A 224 4.59 3.06 2.66
N VAL A 225 3.73 2.63 3.56
CA VAL A 225 3.52 3.27 4.87
C VAL A 225 3.42 2.20 5.94
N THR A 226 3.78 2.53 7.16
CA THR A 226 3.50 1.66 8.31
C THR A 226 2.16 2.03 8.93
N TYR A 227 1.40 1.01 9.33
CA TYR A 227 0.10 1.18 9.96
C TYR A 227 0.13 0.53 11.34
N THR A 228 0.01 1.32 12.40
CA THR A 228 -0.01 0.83 13.78
C THR A 228 -1.41 0.82 14.36
N ILE A 229 -1.74 -0.29 15.00
CA ILE A 229 -3.05 -0.57 15.57
C ILE A 229 -2.97 -0.53 17.10
N GLY A 230 -3.97 0.09 17.73
CA GLY A 230 -4.08 0.22 19.18
C GLY A 230 -5.45 0.82 19.53
N GLU A 231 -5.52 1.75 20.48
CA GLU A 231 -6.77 2.50 20.73
C GLU A 231 -7.21 3.33 19.52
N LYS A 232 -6.23 3.78 18.71
CA LYS A 232 -6.43 4.53 17.47
C LYS A 232 -5.46 4.05 16.41
N ALA A 233 -5.95 3.97 15.17
CA ALA A 233 -5.11 3.79 13.99
C ALA A 233 -4.15 4.96 13.84
N THR A 234 -2.88 4.66 13.62
CA THR A 234 -1.89 5.67 13.24
C THR A 234 -1.11 5.19 12.03
N TYR A 235 -0.86 6.11 11.10
CA TYR A 235 0.01 5.87 9.96
C TYR A 235 1.36 6.52 10.25
N GLY A 236 2.43 5.80 9.92
CA GLY A 236 3.79 6.34 9.94
C GLY A 236 4.07 7.22 8.73
N ASP A 237 5.35 7.49 8.52
CA ASP A 237 5.81 8.24 7.35
C ASP A 237 5.63 7.44 6.07
N VAL A 238 5.34 8.14 4.97
CA VAL A 238 5.29 7.52 3.64
C VAL A 238 6.73 7.42 3.14
N VAL A 239 7.16 6.21 2.81
CA VAL A 239 8.45 5.95 2.21
C VAL A 239 8.24 5.69 0.73
N LEU A 240 8.86 6.50 -0.11
CA LEU A 240 9.01 6.21 -1.53
C LEU A 240 10.31 5.44 -1.70
N SER A 241 10.22 4.23 -2.23
CA SER A 241 11.33 3.33 -2.49
C SER A 241 11.40 2.99 -3.97
N VAL A 242 12.59 2.63 -4.44
CA VAL A 242 12.82 2.18 -5.81
C VAL A 242 13.30 0.72 -5.83
N MET A 243 12.96 0.01 -6.89
CA MET A 243 13.46 -1.34 -7.15
C MET A 243 13.79 -1.49 -8.63
N ASN A 244 15.00 -1.96 -8.95
CA ASN A 244 15.39 -2.26 -10.34
C ASN A 244 14.85 -3.64 -10.74
N ILE A 245 13.85 -3.66 -11.62
CA ILE A 245 13.18 -4.89 -12.08
C ILE A 245 13.96 -5.56 -13.21
N ALA A 246 14.71 -4.81 -14.01
CA ALA A 246 15.61 -5.39 -15.00
C ALA A 246 16.69 -6.27 -14.33
N ASP A 247 17.21 -5.83 -13.18
CA ASP A 247 18.15 -6.61 -12.38
C ASP A 247 17.52 -7.90 -11.84
N PHE A 248 16.26 -7.85 -11.40
CA PHE A 248 15.52 -9.06 -11.02
C PHE A 248 15.36 -10.02 -12.21
N ALA A 249 14.97 -9.51 -13.38
CA ALA A 249 14.82 -10.30 -14.60
C ALA A 249 16.15 -10.94 -15.06
N ALA A 250 17.28 -10.29 -14.74
CA ALA A 250 18.63 -10.83 -14.94
C ALA A 250 19.05 -11.86 -13.85
N GLY A 251 18.17 -12.21 -12.91
CA GLY A 251 18.40 -13.19 -11.87
C GLY A 251 19.13 -12.65 -10.63
N LYS A 252 19.25 -11.33 -10.48
CA LYS A 252 19.80 -10.72 -9.27
C LYS A 252 18.73 -10.66 -8.18
N ASN A 253 19.19 -10.70 -6.92
CA ASN A 253 18.31 -10.45 -5.80
C ASN A 253 18.12 -8.93 -5.64
N VAL A 254 16.86 -8.48 -5.68
CA VAL A 254 16.52 -7.07 -5.56
C VAL A 254 15.60 -6.86 -4.37
N LYS A 255 15.69 -5.68 -3.76
CA LYS A 255 14.85 -5.26 -2.64
C LYS A 255 14.46 -3.80 -2.84
N PRO A 256 13.34 -3.33 -2.25
CA PRO A 256 13.04 -1.91 -2.25
C PRO A 256 14.15 -1.14 -1.52
N GLU A 257 14.68 -0.11 -2.17
CA GLU A 257 15.66 0.81 -1.59
C GLU A 257 15.00 2.18 -1.39
N PRO A 258 15.03 2.75 -0.17
CA PRO A 258 14.40 4.04 0.09
C PRO A 258 15.00 5.15 -0.78
N LEU A 259 14.15 5.87 -1.50
CA LEU A 259 14.49 7.04 -2.30
C LEU A 259 14.29 8.33 -1.50
N VAL A 260 13.10 8.48 -0.91
CA VAL A 260 12.76 9.63 -0.04
C VAL A 260 11.71 9.21 0.99
N THR A 261 11.83 9.73 2.21
CA THR A 261 10.81 9.59 3.25
C THR A 261 10.06 10.91 3.38
N LEU A 262 8.74 10.87 3.16
CA LEU A 262 7.84 11.99 3.35
C LEU A 262 7.44 12.02 4.83
N ASP A 263 8.28 12.67 5.63
CA ASP A 263 8.05 12.82 7.06
C ASP A 263 6.81 13.68 7.39
N SER A 264 6.48 13.80 8.67
CA SER A 264 5.35 14.62 9.12
C SER A 264 5.37 16.08 8.64
N HIS A 265 6.54 16.68 8.40
CA HIS A 265 6.67 18.03 7.87
C HIS A 265 6.28 18.06 6.40
N TRP A 266 6.89 17.19 5.59
CA TRP A 266 6.54 17.00 4.19
C TRP A 266 5.07 16.66 4.01
N GLN A 267 4.52 15.78 4.84
CA GLN A 267 3.09 15.45 4.79
C GLN A 267 2.21 16.66 5.07
N LYS A 268 2.62 17.56 5.97
CA LYS A 268 1.87 18.79 6.23
C LYS A 268 1.92 19.73 5.02
N GLU A 269 3.09 19.88 4.40
CA GLU A 269 3.24 20.68 3.18
C GLU A 269 2.42 20.09 2.03
N LEU A 270 2.55 18.79 1.79
CA LEU A 270 1.79 18.03 0.79
C LEU A 270 0.27 18.09 0.99
N ARG A 271 -0.20 18.26 2.24
CA ARG A 271 -1.62 18.47 2.53
C ARG A 271 -2.06 19.91 2.30
N THR A 272 -1.17 20.86 2.52
CA THR A 272 -1.49 22.30 2.51
C THR A 272 -1.38 22.90 1.11
N TYR A 273 -0.26 22.64 0.45
CA TYR A 273 0.12 23.22 -0.82
C TYR A 273 -0.22 22.30 -1.97
N ARG A 274 -0.56 22.87 -3.14
CA ARG A 274 -0.63 22.08 -4.37
C ARG A 274 0.72 21.39 -4.54
N SER A 275 0.70 20.09 -4.65
CA SER A 275 1.90 19.30 -4.90
C SER A 275 1.52 18.09 -5.77
N LEU A 276 2.47 17.58 -6.53
CA LEU A 276 2.29 16.36 -7.32
C LEU A 276 3.55 15.51 -7.31
N ILE A 277 3.35 14.21 -7.47
CA ILE A 277 4.38 13.23 -7.80
C ILE A 277 4.04 12.70 -9.19
N GLY A 278 5.03 12.66 -10.07
CA GLY A 278 4.93 12.05 -11.38
C GLY A 278 6.15 11.22 -11.74
N LEU A 279 6.04 10.49 -12.85
CA LEU A 279 7.12 9.65 -13.39
C LEU A 279 7.45 10.08 -14.82
N ASP A 280 8.69 10.55 -15.02
CA ASP A 280 9.30 10.66 -16.34
C ASP A 280 9.82 9.28 -16.73
N LYS A 281 8.97 8.54 -17.45
CA LYS A 281 9.26 7.16 -17.86
C LYS A 281 10.37 7.10 -18.92
N GLU A 282 10.63 8.18 -19.65
CA GLU A 282 11.68 8.22 -20.67
C GLU A 282 13.05 8.36 -20.02
N HIS A 283 13.15 9.12 -18.93
CA HIS A 283 14.41 9.37 -18.24
C HIS A 283 14.61 8.54 -16.96
N GLU A 284 13.61 7.73 -16.58
CA GLU A 284 13.63 6.95 -15.34
C GLU A 284 13.81 7.86 -14.11
N GLU A 285 13.09 8.98 -14.11
CA GLU A 285 13.12 9.98 -13.03
C GLU A 285 11.73 10.09 -12.37
N MET A 286 11.71 10.21 -11.04
CA MET A 286 10.53 10.67 -10.32
C MET A 286 10.57 12.20 -10.27
N VAL A 287 9.47 12.83 -10.71
CA VAL A 287 9.27 14.27 -10.66
C VAL A 287 8.43 14.59 -9.44
N PHE A 288 8.93 15.49 -8.62
CA PHE A 288 8.22 15.96 -7.44
C PHE A 288 8.08 17.47 -7.47
N VAL A 289 6.84 17.96 -7.50
CA VAL A 289 6.55 19.40 -7.57
C VAL A 289 5.81 19.83 -6.32
N THR A 290 6.32 20.87 -5.66
CA THR A 290 5.67 21.53 -4.53
C THR A 290 5.43 22.99 -4.88
N TYR A 291 4.19 23.47 -4.75
CA TYR A 291 3.87 24.87 -5.03
C TYR A 291 3.84 25.67 -3.73
N THR A 292 4.89 26.42 -3.46
CA THR A 292 4.95 27.30 -2.29
C THR A 292 4.30 28.65 -2.58
N LYS A 293 3.76 29.30 -1.55
CA LYS A 293 3.19 30.65 -1.65
C LYS A 293 3.67 31.50 -0.49
N GLU A 294 4.45 32.54 -0.80
CA GLU A 294 4.70 33.61 0.16
C GLU A 294 3.44 34.49 0.34
N PRO A 295 3.21 35.08 1.52
CA PRO A 295 2.06 35.97 1.74
C PRO A 295 2.00 37.11 0.70
N GLY A 296 0.93 37.13 -0.10
CA GLY A 296 0.73 38.16 -1.14
C GLY A 296 1.39 37.86 -2.50
N ALA A 297 2.13 36.76 -2.64
CA ALA A 297 2.77 36.36 -3.90
C ALA A 297 1.94 35.31 -4.67
N ALA A 298 2.28 35.11 -5.95
CA ALA A 298 1.79 33.98 -6.74
C ALA A 298 2.44 32.67 -6.25
N TYR A 299 1.80 31.53 -6.55
CA TYR A 299 2.41 30.23 -6.30
C TYR A 299 3.67 30.06 -7.16
N THR A 300 4.77 29.65 -6.54
CA THR A 300 6.02 29.35 -7.24
C THR A 300 6.28 27.83 -7.16
N PRO A 301 6.39 27.14 -8.31
CA PRO A 301 6.70 25.72 -8.31
C PRO A 301 8.15 25.49 -7.91
N LYS A 302 8.37 24.56 -7.00
CA LYS A 302 9.66 23.96 -6.70
C LYS A 302 9.64 22.54 -7.24
N VAL A 303 10.52 22.25 -8.20
CA VAL A 303 10.60 20.93 -8.85
C VAL A 303 11.87 20.23 -8.40
N THR A 304 11.71 19.01 -7.89
CA THR A 304 12.81 18.11 -7.56
C THR A 304 12.69 16.88 -8.43
N LEU A 305 13.76 16.55 -9.15
CA LEU A 305 13.90 15.30 -9.88
C LEU A 305 14.69 14.32 -9.02
N PHE A 306 14.26 13.07 -9.02
CA PHE A 306 14.98 11.96 -8.41
C PHE A 306 15.28 10.92 -9.48
N ASP A 307 16.56 10.68 -9.74
CA ASP A 307 17.01 9.61 -10.62
C ASP A 307 16.75 8.26 -9.94
N LEU A 308 15.97 7.39 -10.59
CA LEU A 308 15.55 6.11 -10.00
C LEU A 308 16.68 5.08 -9.95
N GLY A 309 17.71 5.21 -10.79
CA GLY A 309 18.84 4.28 -10.82
C GLY A 309 19.91 4.57 -9.79
N THR A 310 20.15 5.85 -9.51
CA THR A 310 21.22 6.33 -8.62
C THR A 310 20.69 6.82 -7.28
N GLY A 311 19.40 7.14 -7.19
CA GLY A 311 18.78 7.77 -6.02
C GLY A 311 19.18 9.23 -5.82
N VAL A 312 19.95 9.83 -6.74
CA VAL A 312 20.39 11.22 -6.64
C VAL A 312 19.23 12.15 -6.97
N SER A 313 19.07 13.20 -6.17
CA SER A 313 18.09 14.25 -6.43
C SER A 313 18.73 15.54 -6.92
N ARG A 314 17.99 16.30 -7.72
CA ARG A 314 18.35 17.65 -8.16
C ARG A 314 17.13 18.55 -8.21
N GLU A 315 17.30 19.79 -7.80
CA GLU A 315 16.28 20.82 -7.95
C GLU A 315 16.46 21.50 -9.31
N ILE A 316 15.35 21.78 -9.99
CA ILE A 316 15.34 22.51 -11.26
C ILE A 316 14.44 23.73 -11.16
N GLU A 317 14.88 24.82 -11.78
CA GLU A 317 14.07 26.02 -11.97
C GLU A 317 13.26 25.86 -13.26
N SER A 318 12.15 25.12 -13.18
CA SER A 318 11.27 24.91 -14.33
C SER A 318 9.85 25.35 -14.05
N ILE A 319 9.22 25.95 -15.07
CA ILE A 319 7.78 26.12 -15.10
C ILE A 319 7.16 24.75 -15.36
N VAL A 320 6.30 24.30 -14.46
CA VAL A 320 5.52 23.07 -14.65
C VAL A 320 4.14 23.44 -15.14
N GLN A 321 3.84 23.05 -16.37
CA GLN A 321 2.47 23.05 -16.88
C GLN A 321 1.86 21.67 -16.60
N VAL A 322 0.71 21.66 -15.92
CA VAL A 322 -0.01 20.41 -15.64
C VAL A 322 -1.25 20.38 -16.50
N GLU A 323 -1.31 19.41 -17.41
CA GLU A 323 -2.47 19.15 -18.25
C GLU A 323 -3.22 17.96 -17.69
N MET A 324 -4.52 18.11 -17.41
CA MET A 324 -5.37 17.05 -16.88
C MET A 324 -6.37 16.58 -17.95
N GLN A 325 -6.43 15.28 -18.19
CA GLN A 325 -7.43 14.62 -19.03
C GLN A 325 -8.20 13.59 -18.20
N GLY A 326 -9.33 14.00 -17.63
CA GLY A 326 -10.08 13.18 -16.68
C GLY A 326 -9.28 12.97 -15.39
N ILE A 327 -8.99 11.71 -15.05
CA ILE A 327 -8.17 11.34 -13.88
C ILE A 327 -6.67 11.27 -14.18
N HIS A 328 -6.29 11.31 -15.46
CA HIS A 328 -4.89 11.26 -15.88
C HIS A 328 -4.34 12.69 -16.00
N GLY A 329 -3.12 12.89 -15.50
CA GLY A 329 -2.42 14.17 -15.64
C GLY A 329 -1.07 13.98 -16.31
N THR A 330 -0.61 14.99 -17.03
CA THR A 330 0.75 15.08 -17.56
C THR A 330 1.38 16.37 -17.07
N ALA A 331 2.52 16.28 -16.42
CA ALA A 331 3.34 17.42 -16.03
C ALA A 331 4.41 17.64 -17.09
N VAL A 332 4.46 18.84 -17.66
CA VAL A 332 5.42 19.25 -18.68
C VAL A 332 6.39 20.26 -18.07
N PHE A 333 7.69 20.00 -18.22
CA PHE A 333 8.77 20.77 -17.60
C PHE A 333 10.02 20.81 -18.51
N GLU A 334 11.02 21.62 -18.16
CA GLU A 334 12.26 21.79 -18.91
C GLU A 334 13.47 21.45 -18.03
N VAL A 335 14.41 20.68 -18.58
CA VAL A 335 15.67 20.30 -17.93
C VAL A 335 16.80 20.55 -18.91
N ASP A 336 17.75 21.41 -18.56
CA ASP A 336 18.94 21.68 -19.39
C ASP A 336 18.60 22.06 -20.86
N GLY A 337 17.47 22.75 -21.08
CA GLY A 337 16.98 23.15 -22.42
C GLY A 337 16.13 22.08 -23.14
N GLU A 338 15.92 20.92 -22.53
CA GLU A 338 15.09 19.84 -23.05
C GLU A 338 13.70 19.87 -22.42
N LYS A 339 12.66 19.89 -23.26
CA LYS A 339 11.27 19.78 -22.82
C LYS A 339 10.94 18.31 -22.54
N ARG A 340 10.50 18.02 -21.31
CA ARG A 340 10.18 16.68 -20.81
C ARG A 340 8.73 16.61 -20.32
N SER A 341 8.26 15.38 -20.15
CA SER A 341 6.93 15.07 -19.62
C SER A 341 6.98 13.95 -18.60
N ALA A 342 6.20 14.09 -17.53
CA ALA A 342 5.97 13.05 -16.55
C ALA A 342 4.48 12.76 -16.43
N ASP A 343 4.14 11.47 -16.35
CA ASP A 343 2.79 11.05 -15.99
C ASP A 343 2.54 11.39 -14.53
N VAL A 344 1.45 12.09 -14.24
CA VAL A 344 1.08 12.45 -12.87
C VAL A 344 0.47 11.24 -12.21
N GLU A 345 1.16 10.75 -11.19
CA GLU A 345 0.80 9.54 -10.46
C GLU A 345 0.02 9.87 -9.18
N MET A 346 0.35 11.00 -8.55
CA MET A 346 -0.34 11.47 -7.35
C MET A 346 -0.49 13.00 -7.38
N LEU A 347 -1.73 13.45 -7.13
CA LEU A 347 -2.03 14.84 -6.78
C LEU A 347 -2.26 14.94 -5.28
N THR A 348 -1.57 15.86 -4.64
CA THR A 348 -1.63 16.07 -3.19
C THR A 348 -1.85 17.54 -2.88
N GLY A 349 -2.66 17.83 -1.85
CA GLY A 349 -2.87 19.18 -1.36
C GLY A 349 -4.29 19.67 -1.54
N GLU A 350 -4.86 20.23 -0.48
CA GLU A 350 -6.23 20.76 -0.49
C GLU A 350 -6.44 21.90 -1.49
N ALA A 351 -5.37 22.58 -1.89
CA ALA A 351 -5.45 23.70 -2.82
C ALA A 351 -5.82 23.27 -4.25
N TRP A 352 -5.74 21.99 -4.62
CA TRP A 352 -6.23 21.50 -5.92
C TRP A 352 -7.76 21.60 -6.05
N THR A 353 -8.50 21.44 -4.96
CA THR A 353 -9.98 21.31 -4.99
C THR A 353 -10.71 22.64 -4.79
N LYS A 354 -10.07 23.67 -4.24
CA LYS A 354 -10.74 24.93 -3.85
C LYS A 354 -10.95 25.95 -4.99
N GLU A 355 -10.36 25.77 -6.17
CA GLU A 355 -10.51 26.71 -7.31
C GLU A 355 -11.41 26.20 -8.45
N GLY A 356 -11.96 24.98 -8.35
CA GLY A 356 -12.90 24.43 -9.34
C GLY A 356 -14.37 24.79 -9.12
N GLY A 357 -14.67 25.63 -8.12
CA GLY A 357 -16.02 26.09 -7.79
C GLY A 357 -16.12 27.60 -7.91
N SER A 358 -16.26 28.11 -9.13
CA SER A 358 -16.69 29.47 -9.42
C SER A 358 -17.83 29.46 -10.42
#